data_AF-A0A2W6E080-F1
#
_entry.id   AF-A0A2W6E080-F1
#
_cell.length_a   1.000
_cell.length_b   1.000
_cell.length_c   1.000
_cell.angle_alpha   90.00
_cell.angle_beta   90.00
_cell.angle_gamma   90.00
#
_symmetry.space_group_name_H-M   'P 1'
#
loop_
_entity.id
_entity.type
_entity.pdbx_description
1 polymer ?
#
loop_
_entity_poly.entity_id
_entity_poly.type
_entity_poly.pdbx_seq_one_letter_code
_entity_poly.pdbx_strand_id
1 'polypeptide(L)' 'MSSQQEIPQPSHPVLRELTDAGVSIWLDDISRERLRTGNLAELIRDWAVTGVTSNPTIFASAVA' A
#
# COMPACT_ATOMS: atom_id res chain seq x y z
N MET A 1 -17.85 17.42 -30.82
CA MET A 1 -16.98 17.62 -29.65
C MET A 1 -16.99 16.31 -28.88
N SER A 2 -16.03 15.42 -29.19
CA SER A 2 -15.93 14.13 -28.52
C SER A 2 -15.35 14.37 -27.12
N SER A 3 -16.17 14.17 -26.10
CA SER A 3 -15.74 14.15 -24.71
C SER A 3 -14.70 13.04 -24.54
N GLN A 4 -13.43 13.40 -24.37
CA GLN A 4 -12.41 12.45 -23.97
C GLN A 4 -12.78 12.00 -22.55
N GLN A 5 -13.08 10.71 -22.38
CA GLN A 5 -13.21 10.14 -21.04
C GLN A 5 -11.84 10.18 -20.38
N GLU A 6 -11.74 10.93 -19.28
CA GLU A 6 -10.55 10.96 -18.45
C GLU A 6 -10.35 9.55 -17.86
N ILE A 7 -9.30 8.86 -18.30
CA ILE A 7 -8.92 7.57 -17.72
C ILE A 7 -8.51 7.86 -16.28
N PRO A 8 -9.09 7.19 -15.27
CA PRO A 8 -8.70 7.39 -13.88
C PRO A 8 -7.20 7.14 -13.73
N GLN A 9 -6.46 8.16 -13.30
CA GLN A 9 -5.05 8.00 -13.00
C GLN A 9 -4.91 7.12 -11.75
N PRO A 10 -3.96 6.17 -11.73
CA PRO A 10 -3.68 5.40 -10.53
C PRO A 10 -3.29 6.36 -9.40
N SER A 11 -3.74 6.09 -8.17
CA SER A 11 -3.48 6.92 -6.99
C SER A 11 -1.97 7.18 -6.77
N HIS A 12 -1.13 6.22 -7.17
CA HIS A 12 0.33 6.27 -7.08
C HIS A 12 0.99 5.71 -8.35
N PRO A 13 1.15 6.51 -9.41
CA PRO A 13 1.64 6.04 -10.71
C PRO A 13 3.06 5.44 -10.62
N VAL A 14 3.96 6.05 -9.86
CA VAL A 14 5.33 5.56 -9.68
C VAL A 14 5.37 4.19 -9.00
N LEU A 15 4.59 3.99 -7.95
CA LEU A 15 4.52 2.68 -7.26
C LEU A 15 3.94 1.61 -8.16
N ARG A 16 2.99 1.99 -9.03
CA ARG A 16 2.42 1.10 -10.02
C ARG A 16 3.44 0.71 -11.09
N GLU A 17 4.16 1.67 -11.66
CA GLU A 17 5.23 1.41 -12.63
C GLU A 17 6.31 0.48 -12.07
N LEU A 18 6.72 0.69 -10.81
CA LEU A 18 7.67 -0.21 -10.12
C LEU A 18 7.11 -1.62 -10.00
N THR A 19 5.85 -1.76 -9.60
CA THR A 19 5.19 -3.06 -9.47
C THR A 19 5.06 -3.77 -10.82
N ASP A 20 4.67 -3.04 -11.87
CA ASP A 20 4.56 -3.55 -13.24
C ASP A 20 5.95 -3.94 -13.81
N ALA A 21 7.03 -3.32 -13.34
CA ALA A 21 8.41 -3.70 -13.61
C ALA A 21 8.91 -4.89 -12.76
N GLY A 22 8.08 -5.46 -11.90
CA GLY A 22 8.39 -6.63 -11.06
C GLY A 22 9.02 -6.30 -9.70
N VAL A 23 9.02 -5.02 -9.28
CA VAL A 23 9.52 -4.62 -7.96
C VAL A 23 8.41 -4.77 -6.91
N SER A 24 8.70 -5.49 -5.84
CA SER A 24 7.74 -5.65 -4.72
C SER A 24 7.82 -4.48 -3.75
N ILE A 25 6.68 -3.82 -3.48
CA ILE A 25 6.58 -2.74 -2.48
C ILE A 25 6.20 -3.32 -1.12
N TRP A 26 7.00 -3.04 -0.09
CA TRP A 26 6.81 -3.53 1.28
C TRP A 26 6.58 -2.38 2.25
N LEU A 27 5.68 -2.59 3.21
CA LEU A 27 5.40 -1.67 4.30
C LEU A 27 6.22 -2.03 5.54
N ASP A 28 6.97 -1.07 6.09
CA ASP A 28 7.79 -1.23 7.31
C ASP A 28 7.06 -0.85 8.60
N ASP A 29 5.76 -1.15 8.67
CA ASP A 29 4.98 -0.93 9.87
C ASP A 29 3.78 -1.88 9.90
N ILE A 30 3.47 -2.37 11.10
CA ILE A 30 2.26 -3.16 11.33
C ILE A 30 1.72 -2.86 12.72
N SER A 31 0.42 -2.63 12.81
CA SER A 31 -0.28 -2.40 14.08
C SER A 31 -1.65 -3.09 14.09
N ARG A 32 -2.18 -3.37 15.28
CA ARG A 32 -3.54 -3.95 15.42
C ARG A 32 -4.59 -3.06 14.77
N GLU A 33 -4.45 -1.74 14.91
CA GLU A 33 -5.36 -0.78 14.32
C GLU A 33 -5.37 -0.88 12.79
N ARG A 34 -4.17 -0.93 12.19
CA ARG A 34 -4.02 -1.06 10.73
C ARG A 34 -4.69 -2.33 10.18
N LEU A 35 -4.64 -3.42 10.94
CA LEU A 35 -5.29 -4.68 10.59
C LEU A 35 -6.82 -4.66 10.76
N ARG A 36 -7.35 -3.92 11.75
CA ARG A 36 -8.78 -3.92 12.08
C ARG A 36 -9.59 -2.88 11.30
N THR A 37 -8.96 -1.77 10.90
CA THR A 37 -9.63 -0.64 10.25
C THR A 37 -9.74 -0.75 8.74
N GLY A 38 -9.15 -1.77 8.14
CA GLY A 38 -9.08 -1.89 6.68
C GLY A 38 -8.01 -1.02 6.04
N ASN A 39 -7.23 -0.27 6.84
CA ASN A 39 -6.15 0.56 6.31
C ASN A 39 -5.07 -0.26 5.58
N LEU A 40 -4.73 -1.46 6.05
CA LEU A 40 -3.81 -2.33 5.28
C LEU A 40 -4.38 -2.68 3.89
N ALA A 41 -5.70 -2.88 3.79
CA ALA A 41 -6.35 -3.17 2.52
C ALA A 41 -6.33 -1.95 1.57
N GLU A 42 -6.43 -0.73 2.10
CA GLU A 42 -6.23 0.51 1.33
C GLU A 42 -4.80 0.60 0.79
N LEU A 43 -3.80 0.30 1.62
CA LEU A 43 -2.40 0.31 1.19
C LEU A 43 -2.11 -0.72 0.09
N ILE A 44 -2.73 -1.90 0.16
CA ILE A 44 -2.62 -2.90 -0.91
C ILE A 44 -3.25 -2.36 -2.21
N ARG A 45 -4.47 -1.82 -2.15
CA ARG A 45 -5.22 -1.38 -3.34
C ARG A 45 -4.61 -0.12 -3.98
N ASP A 46 -4.32 0.87 -3.16
CA ASP A 46 -4.03 2.21 -3.64
C ASP A 46 -2.52 2.45 -3.75
N TRP A 47 -1.72 1.79 -2.90
CA TRP A 47 -0.27 1.99 -2.80
C TRP A 47 0.57 0.80 -3.30
N ALA A 48 -0.07 -0.19 -3.91
CA ALA A 48 0.58 -1.40 -4.44
C ALA A 48 1.42 -2.17 -3.40
N VAL A 49 1.08 -2.08 -2.12
CA VAL A 49 1.76 -2.86 -1.06
C VAL A 49 1.51 -4.35 -1.27
N THR A 50 2.58 -5.13 -1.27
CA THR A 50 2.57 -6.59 -1.51
C THR A 50 3.08 -7.40 -0.32
N GLY A 51 3.75 -6.75 0.64
CA GLY A 51 4.29 -7.37 1.83
C GLY A 51 4.40 -6.40 2.99
N VAL A 52 4.59 -6.93 4.19
CA VAL A 52 4.85 -6.17 5.41
C VAL A 52 6.11 -6.72 6.08
N THR A 53 6.95 -5.84 6.61
CA THR A 53 8.02 -6.23 7.55
C THR A 53 7.58 -6.00 8.98
N SER A 54 8.13 -6.81 9.87
CA SER A 54 8.13 -6.52 11.30
C SER A 54 9.55 -6.65 11.82
N ASN A 55 9.83 -5.92 12.89
CA ASN A 55 11.04 -6.02 13.68
C ASN A 55 10.66 -5.88 15.17
N PRO A 56 11.56 -6.19 16.12
CA PRO A 56 11.22 -6.16 17.54
C PRO A 56 10.63 -4.82 18.03
N THR A 57 11.10 -3.69 17.50
CA THR A 57 10.60 -2.35 17.85
C THR A 57 9.17 -2.15 17.33
N ILE A 58 8.90 -2.49 16.07
CA ILE A 58 7.55 -2.40 15.48
C ILE A 58 6.59 -3.32 16.24
N PHE A 59 7.01 -4.54 16.55
CA PHE A 59 6.17 -5.48 17.29
C PHE A 59 5.84 -4.99 18.71
N ALA A 60 6.81 -4.44 19.43
CA ALA A 60 6.58 -3.87 20.75
C ALA A 60 5.54 -2.74 20.70
N SER A 61 5.67 -1.83 19.73
CA SER A 61 4.70 -0.74 19.50
C SER A 61 3.32 -1.22 19.11
N ALA A 62 3.21 -2.36 18.42
CA ALA A 62 1.92 -2.93 18.02
C ALA A 62 1.16 -3.65 19.15
N VAL A 63 1.88 -4.03 20.22
CA VAL A 63 1.32 -4.76 21.38
C VAL A 63 1.01 -3.82 22.55
N ALA A 64 1.79 -2.77 22.73
CA ALA A 64 1.59 -1.74 23.76
C ALA A 64 0.23 -1.02 23.61
#